data_AF-A0A7Y6YQD7-F1
#
_entry.id   AF-A0A7Y6YQD7-F1
#
_cell.length_a   1.000
_cell.length_b   1.000
_cell.length_c   1.000
_cell.angle_alpha   90.00
_cell.angle_beta   90.00
_cell.angle_gamma   90.00
#
_symmetry.space_group_name_H-M   'P 1'
#
loop_
_entity.id
_entity.type
_entity.pdbx_description
1 polymer ?
#
loop_
_entity_poly.entity_id
_entity_poly.type
_entity_poly.pdbx_seq_one_letter_code
_entity_poly.pdbx_strand_id
1 'polypeptide(L)'
;MLQVLSSAWALLLGVCLLMVGNGLQGTMLGVRGDLEGFSSFEMSLVMAAYFVGFLGGSRLAPEMIRRVGHVRVFAALASFISAVMILYPLLPNTVAWALGRILIGFCFSGVYVTAESWLNNAADNTNRGKALSLYMIVQTIGIITAQGLIQVGDPAGYEA
;
A
#
# COMPACT_ATOMS: atom_id res chain seq x y z
N MET A 1 24.38 0.82 10.13
CA MET A 1 23.56 0.84 8.89
C MET A 1 23.50 -0.54 8.25
N LEU A 2 24.63 -1.20 7.99
CA LEU A 2 24.66 -2.59 7.49
C LEU A 2 23.85 -3.58 8.37
N GLN A 3 23.86 -3.40 9.69
CA GLN A 3 23.06 -4.23 10.61
C GLN A 3 21.54 -4.03 10.45
N VAL A 4 21.07 -2.79 10.28
CA VAL A 4 19.64 -2.48 10.03
C VAL A 4 19.21 -2.98 8.66
N LEU A 5 20.10 -2.85 7.65
CA LEU A 5 19.83 -3.39 6.32
C LEU A 5 19.76 -4.92 6.38
N SER A 6 20.69 -5.59 7.06
CA SER A 6 20.69 -7.04 7.23
C SER A 6 19.49 -7.58 8.02
N SER A 7 19.03 -6.85 9.05
CA SER A 7 17.89 -7.30 9.88
C SER A 7 16.51 -6.97 9.30
N ALA A 8 16.41 -5.94 8.46
CA ALA A 8 15.13 -5.43 7.95
C ALA A 8 15.02 -5.39 6.41
N TRP A 9 15.96 -5.97 5.65
CA TRP A 9 15.92 -5.91 4.18
C TRP A 9 14.62 -6.48 3.59
N ALA A 10 14.10 -7.58 4.15
CA ALA A 10 12.88 -8.20 3.65
C ALA A 10 11.66 -7.29 3.85
N LEU A 11 11.61 -6.57 4.98
CA LEU A 11 10.58 -5.57 5.25
C LEU A 11 10.71 -4.38 4.28
N LEU A 12 11.92 -3.84 4.12
CA LEU A 12 12.16 -2.70 3.24
C LEU A 12 11.82 -3.04 1.79
N LEU A 13 12.22 -4.22 1.31
CA LEU A 13 11.87 -4.69 -0.02
C LEU A 13 10.35 -4.84 -0.20
N GLY A 14 9.67 -5.44 0.79
CA GLY A 14 8.21 -5.59 0.76
C GLY A 14 7.50 -4.24 0.73
N VAL A 15 7.92 -3.29 1.55
CA VAL A 15 7.40 -1.91 1.55
C VAL A 15 7.64 -1.23 0.21
N CYS A 16 8.85 -1.38 -0.36
CA CYS A 16 9.17 -0.83 -1.68
C CYS A 16 8.17 -1.31 -2.73
N LEU A 17 7.97 -2.62 -2.83
CA LEU A 17 7.04 -3.22 -3.80
C LEU A 17 5.59 -2.79 -3.54
N LEU A 18 5.16 -2.71 -2.28
CA LEU A 18 3.83 -2.21 -1.93
C LEU A 18 3.66 -0.74 -2.31
N MET A 19 4.70 0.09 -2.17
CA MET A 19 4.65 1.50 -2.57
C MET A 19 4.63 1.66 -4.09
N VAL A 20 5.32 0.77 -4.82
CA VAL A 20 5.18 0.71 -6.28
C VAL A 20 3.71 0.43 -6.64
N GLY A 21 3.12 -0.62 -6.08
CA GLY A 21 1.72 -0.96 -6.32
C GLY A 21 0.74 0.17 -5.94
N ASN A 22 0.96 0.83 -4.80
CA ASN A 22 0.15 1.96 -4.35
C ASN A 22 0.21 3.14 -5.35
N GLY A 23 1.41 3.48 -5.81
CA GLY A 23 1.62 4.55 -6.78
C GLY A 23 0.94 4.25 -8.12
N LEU A 24 1.01 2.99 -8.58
CA LEU A 24 0.35 2.54 -9.80
C LEU A 24 -1.18 2.65 -9.67
N GLN A 25 -1.72 2.14 -8.56
CA GLN A 25 -3.16 2.12 -8.31
C GLN A 25 -3.75 3.53 -8.23
N GLY A 26 -3.05 4.48 -7.60
CA GLY A 26 -3.51 5.87 -7.48
C GLY A 26 -3.87 6.49 -8.84
N THR A 27 -2.97 6.35 -9.81
CA THR A 27 -3.14 6.88 -11.16
C THR A 27 -4.08 6.02 -12.00
N MET A 28 -3.91 4.69 -11.99
CA MET A 28 -4.73 3.78 -12.80
C MET A 28 -6.21 3.82 -12.44
N LEU A 29 -6.57 4.01 -11.16
CA LEU A 29 -7.99 4.12 -10.78
C LEU A 29 -8.65 5.33 -11.44
N GLY A 30 -7.94 6.46 -11.53
CA GLY A 30 -8.45 7.68 -12.17
C GLY A 30 -8.68 7.46 -13.66
N VAL A 31 -7.68 6.91 -14.36
CA VAL A 31 -7.76 6.64 -15.80
C VAL A 31 -8.84 5.60 -16.11
N ARG A 32 -8.87 4.48 -15.39
CA ARG A 32 -9.89 3.44 -15.60
C ARG A 32 -11.28 3.87 -15.19
N GLY A 33 -11.42 4.68 -14.14
CA GLY A 33 -12.72 5.21 -13.75
C GLY A 33 -13.35 6.07 -14.85
N ASP A 34 -12.53 6.85 -15.56
CA ASP A 34 -12.98 7.64 -16.72
C ASP A 34 -13.36 6.73 -17.90
N LEU A 35 -12.56 5.71 -18.18
CA LEU A 35 -12.83 4.73 -19.25
C LEU A 35 -14.13 3.91 -19.02
N GLU A 36 -14.43 3.57 -17.76
CA GLU A 36 -15.65 2.85 -17.36
C GLU A 36 -16.88 3.79 -17.29
N GLY A 37 -16.70 5.10 -17.51
CA GLY A 37 -17.77 6.09 -17.53
C GLY A 37 -18.28 6.52 -16.16
N PHE A 38 -17.49 6.33 -15.09
CA PHE A 38 -17.86 6.80 -13.75
C PHE A 38 -17.83 8.32 -13.67
N SER A 39 -18.81 8.91 -12.98
CA SER A 39 -18.82 10.35 -12.78
C SER A 39 -17.68 10.79 -11.87
N SER A 40 -17.24 12.05 -12.02
CA SER A 40 -16.21 12.62 -11.14
C SER A 40 -16.61 12.61 -9.66
N PHE A 41 -17.91 12.70 -9.37
CA PHE A 41 -18.44 12.64 -8.01
C PHE A 41 -18.32 11.22 -7.43
N GLU A 42 -18.70 10.20 -8.18
CA GLU A 42 -18.55 8.80 -7.77
C GLU A 42 -17.09 8.42 -7.52
N MET A 43 -16.18 8.83 -8.41
CA MET A 43 -14.75 8.61 -8.24
C MET A 43 -14.20 9.34 -7.02
N SER A 44 -14.68 10.56 -6.74
CA SER A 44 -14.30 11.28 -5.52
C SER A 44 -14.74 10.54 -4.26
N LEU A 45 -15.94 9.95 -4.26
CA LEU A 45 -16.43 9.15 -3.14
C LEU A 45 -15.63 7.86 -2.96
N VAL A 46 -15.31 7.16 -4.05
CA VAL A 46 -14.46 5.96 -4.04
C VAL A 46 -13.07 6.30 -3.48
N MET A 47 -12.46 7.40 -3.93
CA MET A 47 -11.15 7.85 -3.42
C MET A 47 -11.23 8.24 -1.94
N ALA A 48 -12.30 8.89 -1.49
CA ALA A 48 -12.50 9.24 -0.08
C ALA A 48 -12.67 8.00 0.82
N ALA A 49 -13.32 6.95 0.31
CA ALA A 49 -13.55 5.70 1.04
C ALA A 49 -12.24 5.04 1.53
N TYR A 50 -11.11 5.30 0.85
CA TYR A 50 -9.78 4.90 1.30
C TYR A 50 -9.46 5.37 2.73
N PHE A 51 -9.80 6.62 3.07
CA PHE A 51 -9.50 7.20 4.38
C PHE A 51 -10.34 6.58 5.51
N VAL A 52 -11.56 6.14 5.20
CA VAL A 52 -12.41 5.40 6.16
C VAL A 52 -11.73 4.10 6.57
N GLY A 53 -11.24 3.34 5.59
CA GLY A 53 -10.44 2.14 5.82
C GLY A 53 -9.17 2.42 6.60
N PHE A 54 -8.44 3.46 6.20
CA PHE A 54 -7.18 3.87 6.83
C PHE A 54 -7.34 4.18 8.33
N LEU A 55 -8.44 4.86 8.70
CA LEU A 55 -8.75 5.14 10.10
C LEU A 55 -9.03 3.86 10.92
N GLY A 56 -9.67 2.86 10.31
CA GLY A 56 -9.88 1.56 10.95
C GLY A 56 -8.59 0.76 11.10
N GLY A 57 -7.76 0.75 10.05
CA GLY A 57 -6.49 0.01 10.01
C GLY A 57 -5.51 0.49 11.07
N SER A 58 -5.36 1.81 11.23
CA SER A 58 -4.44 2.40 12.20
C SER A 58 -4.76 2.05 13.65
N ARG A 59 -6.04 1.85 13.98
CA ARG A 59 -6.47 1.44 15.33
C ARG A 59 -6.31 -0.05 15.60
N LEU A 60 -6.64 -0.89 14.61
CA LEU A 60 -6.65 -2.34 14.78
C LEU A 60 -5.26 -2.97 14.58
N ALA A 61 -4.38 -2.33 13.81
CA ALA A 61 -3.05 -2.87 13.53
C ALA A 61 -2.18 -3.14 14.77
N PRO A 62 -2.07 -2.24 15.78
CA PRO A 62 -1.30 -2.53 16.99
C PRO A 62 -1.80 -3.77 17.73
N GLU A 63 -3.12 -3.97 17.78
CA GLU A 63 -3.71 -5.14 18.44
C GLU A 63 -3.44 -6.43 17.66
N MET A 64 -3.55 -6.40 16.34
CA MET A 64 -3.19 -7.52 15.46
C MET A 64 -1.72 -7.91 15.63
N ILE A 65 -0.82 -6.92 15.65
CA ILE A 65 0.62 -7.13 15.83
C ILE A 65 0.90 -7.81 17.17
N ARG A 66 0.25 -7.38 18.26
CA ARG A 66 0.41 -7.98 19.59
C ARG A 66 -0.07 -9.43 19.64
N ARG A 67 -1.07 -9.81 18.85
CA ARG A 67 -1.65 -11.16 18.86
C ARG A 67 -0.82 -12.19 18.07
N VAL A 68 -0.32 -11.83 16.89
CA VAL A 68 0.31 -12.82 15.97
C VAL A 68 1.70 -12.43 15.47
N GLY A 69 2.22 -11.26 15.84
CA GLY A 69 3.55 -10.78 15.46
C GLY A 69 3.59 -10.02 14.13
N HIS A 70 4.70 -9.31 13.91
CA HIS A 70 4.84 -8.32 12.85
C HIS A 70 4.87 -8.96 11.45
N VAL A 71 5.67 -10.03 11.28
CA VAL A 71 5.86 -10.72 10.00
C VAL A 71 4.52 -11.25 9.44
N ARG A 72 3.72 -11.88 10.30
CA ARG A 72 2.45 -12.53 9.89
C ARG A 72 1.40 -11.49 9.52
N VAL A 73 1.28 -10.40 10.30
CA VAL A 73 0.37 -9.30 9.97
C VAL A 73 0.78 -8.65 8.66
N PHE A 74 2.05 -8.33 8.48
CA PHE A 74 2.55 -7.71 7.24
C PHE A 74 2.24 -8.58 6.01
N ALA A 75 2.56 -9.87 6.07
CA ALA A 75 2.30 -10.79 4.97
C ALA A 75 0.81 -10.90 4.64
N ALA A 76 -0.06 -11.05 5.66
CA ALA A 76 -1.50 -11.15 5.46
C ALA A 76 -2.10 -9.88 4.82
N LEU A 77 -1.70 -8.69 5.29
CA LEU A 77 -2.17 -7.42 4.74
C LEU A 77 -1.65 -7.19 3.32
N ALA A 78 -0.39 -7.53 3.04
CA ALA A 78 0.19 -7.45 1.71
C ALA A 78 -0.53 -8.38 0.72
N SER A 79 -0.82 -9.62 1.12
CA SER A 79 -1.60 -10.55 0.29
C SER A 79 -3.03 -10.05 0.03
N PHE A 80 -3.67 -9.43 1.02
CA PHE A 80 -4.99 -8.83 0.84
C PHE A 80 -4.96 -7.68 -0.18
N ILE A 81 -3.92 -6.82 -0.12
CA ILE A 81 -3.72 -5.74 -1.10
C ILE A 81 -3.61 -6.32 -2.51
N SER A 82 -2.77 -7.35 -2.70
CA SER A 82 -2.60 -8.00 -4.00
C SER A 82 -3.91 -8.62 -4.51
N ALA A 83 -4.68 -9.29 -3.64
CA ALA A 83 -5.96 -9.89 -4.02
C ALA A 83 -6.97 -8.82 -4.48
N VAL A 84 -7.06 -7.69 -3.78
CA VAL A 84 -7.97 -6.60 -4.16
C VAL A 84 -7.53 -5.92 -5.45
N MET A 85 -6.21 -5.77 -5.69
CA MET A 85 -5.68 -5.23 -6.95
C MET A 85 -6.13 -6.06 -8.16
N ILE A 86 -6.15 -7.39 -8.04
CA ILE A 86 -6.62 -8.30 -9.10
C ILE A 86 -8.14 -8.21 -9.27
N LEU A 87 -8.88 -7.83 -8.22
CA LEU A 87 -10.34 -7.78 -8.24
C LEU A 87 -10.90 -6.53 -8.94
N TYR A 88 -10.16 -5.41 -8.95
CA TYR A 88 -10.63 -4.15 -9.56
C TYR A 88 -11.07 -4.30 -11.04
N PRO A 89 -10.28 -4.95 -11.92
CA PRO A 89 -10.69 -5.19 -13.30
C PRO A 89 -11.87 -6.16 -13.47
N LEU A 90 -12.05 -7.09 -12.53
CA LEU A 90 -13.09 -8.12 -12.59
C LEU A 90 -14.48 -7.58 -12.22
N LEU A 91 -14.51 -6.51 -11.41
CA LEU A 91 -15.73 -5.91 -10.89
C LEU A 91 -15.76 -4.41 -11.19
N PRO A 92 -16.03 -3.99 -12.45
CA PRO A 92 -16.16 -2.58 -12.82
C PRO A 92 -17.48 -2.00 -12.29
N ASN A 93 -17.54 -1.80 -10.97
CA ASN A 93 -18.70 -1.23 -10.28
C ASN A 93 -18.21 -0.28 -9.18
N THR A 94 -18.77 0.92 -9.13
CA THR A 94 -18.45 1.98 -8.15
C THR A 94 -18.48 1.50 -6.70
N VAL A 95 -19.48 0.70 -6.32
CA VAL A 95 -19.64 0.16 -4.95
C VAL A 95 -18.54 -0.87 -4.66
N ALA A 96 -18.25 -1.78 -5.60
CA ALA A 96 -17.17 -2.74 -5.44
C ALA A 96 -15.81 -2.05 -5.30
N TRP A 97 -15.59 -0.98 -6.07
CA TRP A 97 -14.37 -0.18 -6.01
C TRP A 97 -14.25 0.61 -4.71
N ALA A 98 -15.36 1.16 -4.19
CA ALA A 98 -15.39 1.83 -2.89
C ALA A 98 -15.07 0.85 -1.75
N LEU A 99 -15.67 -0.35 -1.75
CA LEU A 99 -15.36 -1.40 -0.77
C LEU A 99 -13.91 -1.86 -0.88
N GLY A 100 -13.41 -2.04 -2.10
CA GLY A 100 -12.00 -2.31 -2.36
C GLY A 100 -11.10 -1.22 -1.80
N ARG A 101 -11.48 0.06 -1.95
CA ARG A 101 -10.70 1.20 -1.42
C ARG A 101 -10.68 1.23 0.10
N ILE A 102 -11.81 0.95 0.77
CA ILE A 102 -11.86 0.82 2.23
C ILE A 102 -10.89 -0.28 2.67
N LEU A 103 -10.94 -1.43 2.01
CA LEU A 103 -10.10 -2.57 2.36
C LEU A 103 -8.60 -2.28 2.14
N ILE A 104 -8.26 -1.67 1.00
CA ILE A 104 -6.90 -1.23 0.67
C ILE A 104 -6.40 -0.20 1.70
N GLY A 105 -7.23 0.79 2.06
CA GLY A 105 -6.88 1.78 3.08
C GLY A 105 -6.61 1.15 4.44
N PHE A 106 -7.45 0.19 4.84
CA PHE A 106 -7.24 -0.60 6.05
C PHE A 106 -5.89 -1.34 6.02
N CYS A 107 -5.60 -2.02 4.90
CA CYS A 107 -4.38 -2.79 4.76
C CYS A 107 -3.12 -1.92 4.72
N PHE A 108 -3.10 -0.83 3.95
CA PHE A 108 -1.94 0.06 3.89
C PHE A 108 -1.64 0.72 5.23
N SER A 109 -2.68 1.17 5.94
CA SER A 109 -2.50 1.70 7.30
C SER A 109 -1.87 0.66 8.23
N GLY A 110 -2.37 -0.58 8.20
CA GLY A 110 -1.80 -1.65 9.00
C GLY A 110 -0.38 -2.04 8.60
N VAL A 111 -0.06 -2.01 7.31
CA VAL A 111 1.30 -2.21 6.79
C VAL A 111 2.24 -1.14 7.32
N TYR A 112 1.85 0.14 7.28
CA TYR A 112 2.67 1.24 7.79
C TYR A 112 2.95 1.10 9.28
N VAL A 113 1.91 0.89 10.09
CA VAL A 113 2.05 0.69 11.53
C VAL A 113 2.93 -0.53 11.84
N THR A 114 2.74 -1.63 11.10
CA THR A 114 3.53 -2.85 11.28
C THR A 114 4.99 -2.63 10.90
N ALA A 115 5.26 -1.96 9.77
CA ALA A 115 6.60 -1.67 9.29
C ALA A 115 7.36 -0.76 10.25
N GLU A 116 6.72 0.33 10.70
CA GLU A 116 7.31 1.27 11.65
C GLU A 116 7.58 0.62 13.00
N SER A 117 6.64 -0.17 13.52
CA SER A 117 6.82 -0.91 14.77
C SER A 117 7.94 -1.95 14.66
N TRP A 118 8.00 -2.69 13.54
CA TRP A 118 9.03 -3.70 13.32
C TRP A 118 10.41 -3.06 13.21
N LEU A 119 10.53 -1.99 12.42
CA LEU A 119 11.78 -1.28 12.23
C LEU A 119 12.29 -0.64 13.53
N ASN A 120 11.39 -0.09 14.36
CA ASN A 120 11.73 0.45 15.67
C ASN A 120 12.15 -0.62 16.69
N ASN A 121 11.66 -1.85 16.56
CA ASN A 121 12.10 -2.99 17.36
C ASN A 121 13.44 -3.56 16.88
N ALA A 122 13.74 -3.47 15.59
CA ALA A 122 15.00 -3.92 15.01
C ALA A 122 16.15 -2.90 15.12
N ALA A 123 15.85 -1.67 15.54
CA ALA A 123 16.80 -0.56 15.65
C ALA A 123 17.02 -0.11 17.11
N ASP A 124 18.26 0.23 17.44
CA ASP A 124 18.67 0.81 18.71
C ASP A 124 18.38 2.32 18.77
N ASN A 125 18.34 2.89 19.98
CA ASN A 125 18.07 4.33 20.19
C ASN A 125 18.99 5.27 19.39
N THR A 126 20.22 4.88 19.10
CA THR A 126 21.19 5.68 18.34
C THR A 126 21.01 5.61 16.82
N ASN A 127 20.33 4.58 16.31
CA ASN A 127 20.19 4.31 14.87
C ASN A 127 18.73 4.28 14.38
N ARG A 128 17.74 4.39 15.29
CA ARG A 128 16.29 4.54 14.99
C ARG A 128 15.97 5.59 13.94
N GLY A 129 16.49 6.81 14.10
CA GLY A 129 16.26 7.89 13.14
C GLY A 129 16.75 7.53 11.74
N LYS A 130 17.94 6.92 11.63
CA LYS A 130 18.50 6.47 10.34
C LYS A 130 17.67 5.36 9.71
N ALA A 131 17.16 4.43 10.52
CA ALA A 131 16.29 3.35 10.04
C ALA A 131 14.99 3.91 9.45
N LEU A 132 14.30 4.80 10.20
CA LEU A 132 13.09 5.47 9.70
C LEU A 132 13.35 6.33 8.46
N SER A 133 14.49 7.04 8.40
CA SER A 133 14.87 7.78 7.18
C SER A 133 15.05 6.84 5.98
N LEU A 134 15.71 5.69 6.16
CA LEU A 134 15.86 4.70 5.10
C LEU A 134 14.51 4.17 4.62
N TYR A 135 13.60 3.88 5.56
CA TYR A 135 12.22 3.48 5.25
C TYR A 135 11.49 4.55 4.42
N MET A 136 11.60 5.84 4.77
CA MET A 136 11.01 6.93 3.99
C MET A 136 11.63 7.07 2.60
N ILE A 137 12.94 6.88 2.47
CA ILE A 137 13.63 6.88 1.17
C ILE A 137 13.10 5.74 0.30
N VAL A 138 13.01 4.53 0.85
CA VAL A 138 12.50 3.36 0.12
C VAL A 138 11.06 3.56 -0.32
N GLN A 139 10.21 4.14 0.53
CA GLN A 139 8.83 4.45 0.15
C GLN A 139 8.77 5.44 -1.01
N THR A 140 9.55 6.52 -0.90
CA THR A 140 9.63 7.55 -1.94
C THR A 140 10.12 6.96 -3.27
N ILE A 141 11.17 6.13 -3.24
CA ILE A 141 11.68 5.42 -4.42
C ILE A 141 10.57 4.57 -5.04
N GLY A 142 9.84 3.78 -4.25
CA GLY A 142 8.74 2.95 -4.75
C GLY A 142 7.67 3.77 -5.49
N ILE A 143 7.26 4.90 -4.93
CA ILE A 143 6.27 5.79 -5.58
C ILE A 143 6.84 6.39 -6.86
N ILE A 144 8.09 6.86 -6.87
CA ILE A 144 8.73 7.41 -8.07
C ILE A 144 8.83 6.34 -9.16
N THR A 145 9.28 5.14 -8.81
CA THR A 145 9.36 4.00 -9.73
C THR A 145 7.98 3.65 -10.29
N ALA A 146 6.91 3.73 -9.50
CA ALA A 146 5.54 3.54 -9.98
C ALA A 146 5.16 4.54 -11.08
N GLN A 147 5.45 5.83 -10.86
CA GLN A 147 5.15 6.87 -11.86
C GLN A 147 5.95 6.67 -13.15
N GLY A 148 7.21 6.24 -13.05
CA GLY A 148 8.00 5.84 -14.21
C GLY A 148 7.41 4.64 -14.95
N LEU A 149 6.94 3.62 -14.22
CA LEU A 149 6.32 2.42 -14.79
C LEU A 149 5.00 2.73 -15.52
N ILE A 150 4.21 3.69 -15.03
CA ILE A 150 2.97 4.14 -15.71
C ILE A 150 3.27 4.67 -17.12
N GLN A 151 4.42 5.32 -17.33
CA GLN A 151 4.80 5.84 -18.65
C GLN A 151 5.22 4.74 -19.64
N VAL A 152 5.50 3.53 -19.15
CA VAL A 152 5.96 2.40 -19.96
C VAL A 152 4.80 1.47 -20.34
N GLY A 153 3.73 1.43 -19.55
CA GLY A 153 2.54 0.60 -19.81
C GLY A 153 1.41 1.40 -20.45
N ASP A 154 0.76 0.85 -21.48
CA ASP A 154 -0.45 1.44 -22.05
C ASP A 154 -1.60 1.38 -21.01
N PRO A 155 -2.16 2.52 -20.55
CA PRO A 155 -3.27 2.54 -19.60
C PRO A 155 -4.57 1.90 -20.15
N ALA A 156 -4.71 1.86 -21.48
CA ALA A 156 -5.83 1.26 -22.20
C ALA A 156 -5.56 -0.21 -22.58
N GLY A 157 -4.30 -0.65 -22.51
CA GLY A 157 -3.88 -1.96 -22.95
C GLY A 157 -4.35 -3.09 -22.01
N TYR A 158 -5.32 -3.86 -22.47
CA TYR A 158 -5.45 -5.29 -22.13
C TYR A 158 -4.85 -6.17 -23.26
N GLU A 159 -3.96 -5.61 -24.09
CA GLU A 159 -3.52 -6.25 -25.32
C GLU A 159 -2.08 -6.79 -25.21
N ALA A 160 -1.99 -8.11 -25.43
CA ALA A 160 -0.85 -8.74 -26.08
C ALA A 160 -0.87 -8.43 -27.58
#